data_AF-A0AA43A9F6-F1
#
_entry.id   AF-A0AA43A9F6-F1
#
_cell.length_a   1.000
_cell.length_b   1.000
_cell.length_c   1.000
_cell.angle_alpha   90.00
_cell.angle_beta   90.00
_cell.angle_gamma   90.00
#
_symmetry.space_group_name_H-M   'P 1'
#
loop_
_entity.id
_entity.type
_entity.pdbx_description
1 polymer ?
#
loop_
_entity_poly.entity_id
_entity_poly.type
_entity_poly.pdbx_seq_one_letter_code
_entity_poly.pdbx_strand_id
1 'polypeptide(L)'
;MEWHKVDATAEAKDRDLTECTERARIAAREQVPVWYRPSQPTIVDNRRLADPIETARFDTERFQVEQDLMRSCMRERGYVLQKHE
;
A
#
# COMPACT_ATOMS: atom_id res chain seq x y z
N MET A 1 5.56 13.55 -8.38
CA MET A 1 5.63 14.07 -7.00
C MET A 1 6.64 13.22 -6.28
N GLU A 2 7.64 13.82 -5.67
CA GLU A 2 8.76 13.11 -5.02
C GLU A 2 8.92 13.56 -3.57
N TRP A 3 9.50 12.67 -2.75
CA TRP A 3 9.81 12.96 -1.36
C TRP A 3 11.16 13.68 -1.27
N HIS A 4 11.15 14.86 -0.67
CA HIS A 4 12.34 15.70 -0.46
C HIS A 4 12.56 15.98 1.01
N LYS A 5 13.83 15.99 1.42
CA LYS A 5 14.31 16.41 2.74
C LYS A 5 15.71 17.00 2.55
N VAL A 6 15.97 18.17 3.15
CA VAL A 6 17.13 19.02 2.87
C VAL A 6 18.46 18.27 3.03
N ASP A 7 18.57 17.45 4.08
CA ASP A 7 19.83 16.78 4.45
C ASP A 7 19.82 15.26 4.18
N ALA A 8 18.85 14.75 3.40
CA ALA A 8 18.75 13.31 3.14
C ALA A 8 19.54 12.91 1.88
N THR A 9 20.42 11.92 2.01
CA THR A 9 21.00 11.25 0.84
C THR A 9 19.95 10.37 0.14
N ALA A 10 20.20 9.98 -1.11
CA ALA A 10 19.31 9.07 -1.83
C ALA A 10 19.15 7.73 -1.10
N GLU A 11 20.23 7.20 -0.51
CA GLU A 11 20.22 5.94 0.24
C GLU A 11 19.45 6.06 1.55
N ALA A 12 19.54 7.21 2.22
CA ALA A 12 18.75 7.48 3.42
C ALA A 12 17.26 7.57 3.09
N LYS A 13 16.91 8.26 2.00
CA LYS A 13 15.53 8.36 1.49
C LYS A 13 14.96 6.99 1.17
N ASP A 14 15.70 6.14 0.45
CA ASP A 14 15.21 4.82 0.05
C ASP A 14 15.01 3.89 1.25
N ARG A 15 15.91 3.95 2.24
CA ARG A 15 15.75 3.21 3.51
C ARG A 15 14.50 3.66 4.26
N ASP A 16 14.35 4.98 4.43
CA ASP A 16 13.20 5.55 5.13
C ASP A 16 11.88 5.20 4.44
N LEU A 17 11.87 5.26 3.11
CA LEU A 17 10.70 4.93 2.29
C LEU A 17 10.33 3.45 2.39
N THR A 18 11.33 2.56 2.36
CA THR A 18 11.12 1.12 2.56
C THR A 18 10.54 0.84 3.94
N GLU A 19 11.13 1.42 4.99
CA GLU A 19 10.71 1.22 6.37
C GLU A 19 9.29 1.76 6.61
N CYS A 20 8.98 2.95 6.11
CA CYS A 20 7.63 3.53 6.20
C CYS A 20 6.61 2.70 5.42
N THR A 21 6.97 2.13 4.27
CA THR A 21 6.08 1.27 3.47
C THR A 21 5.76 -0.03 4.20
N GLU A 22 6.77 -0.69 4.78
CA GLU A 22 6.57 -1.94 5.52
C GLU A 22 5.70 -1.74 6.77
N ARG A 23 5.98 -0.69 7.54
CA ARG A 23 5.17 -0.34 8.72
C ARG A 23 3.72 -0.01 8.33
N ALA A 24 3.51 0.76 7.28
CA ALA A 24 2.18 1.11 6.79
C ALA A 24 1.40 -0.12 6.33
N ARG A 25 2.04 -1.07 5.64
CA ARG A 25 1.41 -2.34 5.22
C ARG A 25 0.94 -3.17 6.40
N ILE A 26 1.76 -3.30 7.43
CA ILE A 26 1.43 -4.09 8.63
C ILE A 26 0.25 -3.42 9.34
N ALA A 27 0.35 -2.12 9.62
CA ALA A 27 -0.70 -1.37 10.31
C ALA A 27 -2.01 -1.30 9.52
N ALA A 28 -1.97 -1.17 8.19
CA ALA A 28 -3.16 -1.17 7.35
C ALA A 28 -3.88 -2.53 7.36
N ARG A 29 -3.14 -3.65 7.44
CA ARG A 29 -3.73 -5.00 7.58
C ARG A 29 -4.43 -5.19 8.92
N GLU A 30 -3.92 -4.57 9.98
CA GLU A 30 -4.52 -4.62 11.32
C GLU A 30 -5.77 -3.75 11.40
N GLN A 31 -5.77 -2.56 10.77
CA GLN A 31 -6.90 -1.63 10.78
C GLN A 31 -8.05 -2.05 9.87
N VAL A 32 -7.73 -2.57 8.67
CA VAL A 32 -8.70 -3.04 7.69
C VAL A 32 -8.50 -4.54 7.46
N PRO A 33 -9.02 -5.39 8.37
CA PRO A 33 -8.92 -6.83 8.21
C PRO A 33 -9.68 -7.23 6.95
N VAL A 34 -8.94 -7.79 5.98
CA VAL A 34 -9.55 -8.39 4.80
C VAL A 34 -10.18 -9.70 5.24
N TRP A 35 -11.49 -9.68 5.44
CA TRP A 35 -12.28 -10.89 5.49
C TRP A 35 -12.29 -11.49 4.09
N TYR A 36 -11.32 -12.36 3.80
CA TYR A 36 -11.43 -13.24 2.64
C TYR A 36 -12.73 -14.01 2.81
N ARG A 37 -13.71 -13.78 1.93
CA ARG A 37 -14.71 -14.82 1.69
C ARG A 37 -13.89 -16.04 1.23
N PRO A 38 -14.03 -17.21 1.88
CA PRO A 38 -13.39 -18.41 1.37
C PRO A 38 -13.80 -18.53 -0.10
N SER A 39 -12.81 -18.57 -1.00
CA SER A 39 -13.06 -18.74 -2.43
C SER A 39 -13.94 -19.98 -2.56
N GLN A 40 -15.15 -19.82 -3.08
CA GLN A 40 -15.94 -21.00 -3.42
C GLN A 40 -15.10 -21.83 -4.38
N PRO A 41 -14.99 -23.16 -4.18
CA PRO A 41 -14.16 -24.00 -5.03
C PRO A 41 -14.62 -23.85 -6.48
N THR A 42 -13.78 -23.22 -7.30
CA THR A 42 -14.03 -23.04 -8.73
C THR A 42 -13.94 -24.40 -9.39
N ILE A 43 -15.07 -24.98 -9.79
CA ILE A 43 -15.08 -26.11 -10.72
C ILE A 43 -14.65 -25.54 -12.07
N VAL A 44 -13.40 -25.79 -12.45
CA VAL A 44 -12.85 -25.38 -13.74
C VAL A 44 -13.48 -26.28 -14.82
N ASP A 45 -14.58 -25.84 -15.40
CA ASP A 45 -15.04 -26.42 -16.66
C ASP A 45 -14.20 -25.82 -17.80
N ASN A 46 -13.64 -26.68 -18.67
CA ASN A 46 -12.60 -26.37 -19.66
C ASN A 46 -13.07 -25.47 -20.82
N ARG A 47 -14.11 -24.65 -20.62
CA ARG A 47 -14.69 -23.77 -21.63
C ARG A 47 -15.05 -22.43 -21.03
N ARG A 48 -14.09 -21.49 -21.09
CA ARG A 48 -14.29 -20.03 -20.99
C ARG A 48 -15.19 -19.55 -19.84
N LEU A 49 -14.56 -19.08 -18.77
CA LEU A 49 -14.61 -17.68 -18.36
C LEU A 49 -13.55 -17.49 -17.27
N ALA A 50 -12.57 -16.61 -17.49
CA ALA A 50 -11.76 -16.13 -16.39
C ALA A 50 -12.67 -15.26 -15.53
N ASP A 51 -12.95 -15.67 -14.30
CA ASP A 51 -13.67 -14.83 -13.36
C ASP A 51 -12.92 -13.50 -13.21
N PRO A 52 -13.62 -12.35 -13.16
CA PRO A 52 -12.99 -11.12 -12.75
C PRO A 52 -12.44 -11.35 -11.35
N ILE A 53 -11.16 -11.01 -11.15
CA ILE A 53 -10.61 -10.86 -9.81
C ILE A 53 -11.50 -9.82 -9.12
N GLU A 54 -12.47 -10.27 -8.32
CA GLU A 54 -13.18 -9.41 -7.39
C GLU A 54 -12.10 -8.85 -6.49
N THR A 55 -11.63 -7.63 -6.81
CA THR A 55 -10.86 -6.82 -5.89
C THR A 55 -11.70 -6.79 -4.64
N ALA A 56 -11.23 -7.40 -3.56
CA ALA A 56 -12.02 -7.51 -2.36
C ALA A 56 -12.44 -6.08 -2.01
N ARG A 57 -13.70 -5.86 -1.64
CA ARG A 57 -14.23 -4.52 -1.35
C ARG A 57 -13.32 -3.70 -0.40
N PHE A 58 -12.54 -4.40 0.42
CA PHE A 58 -11.59 -3.85 1.40
C PHE A 58 -10.18 -3.60 0.85
N ASP A 59 -9.84 -4.02 -0.36
CA ASP A 59 -8.52 -3.80 -0.95
C ASP A 59 -8.27 -2.33 -1.28
N THR A 60 -9.28 -1.61 -1.80
CA THR A 60 -9.16 -0.16 -2.06
C THR A 60 -9.04 0.63 -0.76
N GLU A 61 -9.86 0.30 0.24
CA GLU A 61 -9.83 0.94 1.56
C GLU A 61 -8.49 0.70 2.26
N ARG A 62 -8.03 -0.55 2.29
CA ARG A 62 -6.72 -0.91 2.86
C ARG A 62 -5.58 -0.21 2.13
N PHE A 63 -5.63 -0.15 0.80
CA PHE A 63 -4.62 0.58 0.02
C PHE A 63 -4.60 2.06 0.38
N GLN A 64 -5.77 2.67 0.57
CA GLN A 64 -5.87 4.09 0.93
C GLN A 64 -5.31 4.36 2.33
N VAL A 65 -5.62 3.49 3.30
CA VAL A 65 -5.04 3.53 4.65
C VAL A 65 -3.52 3.34 4.61
N GLU A 66 -3.00 2.39 3.81
CA GLU A 66 -1.56 2.20 3.63
C GLU A 66 -0.88 3.48 3.10
N GLN A 67 -1.47 4.14 2.10
CA GLN A 67 -0.92 5.39 1.56
C GLN A 67 -0.92 6.52 2.58
N ASP A 68 -1.97 6.65 3.39
CA ASP A 68 -2.05 7.71 4.40
C ASP A 68 -1.07 7.48 5.55
N LEU A 69 -0.93 6.23 6.01
CA LEU A 69 0.06 5.85 7.03
C LEU A 69 1.50 6.06 6.53
N MET A 70 1.77 5.68 5.28
CA MET A 70 3.08 5.89 4.67
C MET A 70 3.42 7.39 4.57
N ARG A 71 2.45 8.22 4.14
CA ARG A 71 2.61 9.68 4.11
C ARG A 71 2.83 10.28 5.49
N SER A 72 2.13 9.79 6.53
CA SER A 72 2.34 10.25 7.91
C SER A 72 3.76 9.94 8.37
N CYS A 73 4.21 8.69 8.19
CA CYS A 73 5.56 8.25 8.55
C CYS A 73 6.64 9.09 7.86
N MET A 74 6.50 9.35 6.56
CA MET A 74 7.47 10.17 5.82
C MET A 74 7.49 11.63 6.32
N ARG A 75 6.33 12.22 6.64
CA ARG A 75 6.24 13.58 7.19
C ARG A 75 6.86 13.67 8.59
N GLU A 76 6.64 12.67 9.44
CA GLU A 76 7.25 12.59 10.78
C GLU A 76 8.77 12.49 10.71
N ARG A 77 9.31 11.86 9.65
CA ARG A 77 10.74 11.85 9.34
C ARG A 77 11.27 13.15 8.73
N GLY A 78 10.40 14.13 8.47
CA GLY A 78 10.75 15.43 7.91
C GLY A 78 10.79 15.49 6.38
N TYR A 79 10.21 14.50 5.69
CA TYR A 79 10.08 14.56 4.23
C TYR A 79 8.83 15.33 3.81
N VAL A 80 8.96 16.08 2.73
CA VAL A 80 7.88 16.84 2.09
C VAL A 80 7.67 16.29 0.68
N LEU A 81 6.40 16.08 0.30
CA LEU A 81 6.04 15.65 -1.04
C LEU A 81 5.95 16.88 -1.96
N GLN A 82 6.90 17.02 -2.89
CA GLN A 82 6.95 18.15 -3.83
C GLN A 82 6.64 17.68 -5.26
N LYS A 83 6.09 18.57 -6.10
CA LYS A 83 5.99 18.29 -7.53
C LYS A 83 7.38 18.48 -8.14
N HIS A 84 7.75 17.56 -9.04
CA HIS A 84 8.91 17.77 -9.89
C HIS A 84 8.51 18.86 -10.88
N GLU A 85 9.12 20.03 -10.80
CA GLU A 85 9.02 21.07 -11.82
C GLU A 85 9.83 20.69 -13.07
#